data_AF-A0A6L3N950-F1
#
_entry.id   AF-A0A6L3N950-F1
#
_cell.length_a   1.000
_cell.length_b   1.000
_cell.length_c   1.000
_cell.angle_alpha   90.00
_cell.angle_beta   90.00
_cell.angle_gamma   90.00
#
_symmetry.space_group_name_H-M   'P 1'
#
loop_
_entity.id
_entity.type
_entity.pdbx_description
1 polymer ?
#
loop_
_entity_poly.entity_id
_entity_poly.type
_entity_poly.pdbx_seq_one_letter_code
_entity_poly.pdbx_strand_id
1 'polypeptide(L)'
;TIAAAGLAAAECHRLRTGIAQRVDVSMRDALAAFRSERYLRVDGGLPPEPRHPVTGFYDTRDGRWIQLHANFPHHLHGILDVLGCGPARDDVAAAIRTWDGAALDTALADAGLCAALIRTPDEWAAHEQARALASLPLFEIERIGDAPVEPIGRGEPDQPLTGVRVLDLTRIIAGPVAGRTLASHGAETLLVNGPHLPNIASLVIDNGRGKRSTWIDLREAAGVAALRALARDADVFLQAYRPGALAARGFSPQALAELRPGIVCVSVSAYGHAGPWSTRRGFDSLVQSASGIAWHEQHAAHADGPRHLPCQALDHATGYLAAFGAMIALARRATDGGSWHVRVSLAQTGRWLQSFGTVPDGLHAPDVTFDDVLDRIDRAASPFGTIDAVRPAERLSATPPRFTLPPVPLGTDEARWR
;
A
#
# COMPACT_ATOMS: atom_id res chain seq x y z
N THR A 1 -4.12 12.73 -3.97
CA THR A 1 -3.95 12.06 -2.66
C THR A 1 -2.78 12.62 -1.87
N ILE A 2 -1.59 12.81 -2.46
CA ILE A 2 -0.42 13.46 -1.80
C ILE A 2 -0.78 14.79 -1.14
N ALA A 3 -1.42 15.71 -1.87
CA ALA A 3 -1.84 17.01 -1.32
C ALA A 3 -2.80 16.86 -0.13
N ALA A 4 -3.68 15.85 -0.14
CA ALA A 4 -4.56 15.58 0.99
C ALA A 4 -3.75 15.14 2.22
N ALA A 5 -2.79 14.23 2.07
CA ALA A 5 -1.89 13.84 3.16
C ALA A 5 -1.12 15.05 3.72
N GLY A 6 -0.58 15.92 2.84
CA GLY A 6 0.07 17.16 3.25
C GLY A 6 -0.86 18.12 4.01
N LEU A 7 -2.13 18.24 3.59
CA LEU A 7 -3.15 19.03 4.29
C LEU A 7 -3.49 18.44 5.67
N ALA A 8 -3.60 17.12 5.79
CA ALA A 8 -3.80 16.48 7.09
C ALA A 8 -2.59 16.67 8.03
N ALA A 9 -1.37 16.61 7.49
CA ALA A 9 -0.17 16.94 8.26
C ALA A 9 -0.17 18.42 8.71
N ALA A 10 -0.52 19.35 7.82
CA ALA A 10 -0.66 20.75 8.16
C ALA A 10 -1.72 20.99 9.25
N GLU A 11 -2.83 20.25 9.21
CA GLU A 11 -3.88 20.31 10.22
C GLU A 11 -3.42 19.75 11.57
N CYS A 12 -2.70 18.62 11.59
CA CYS A 12 -2.09 18.10 12.80
C CYS A 12 -1.14 19.12 13.45
N HIS A 13 -0.32 19.79 12.65
CA HIS A 13 0.56 20.86 13.14
C HIS A 13 -0.24 22.05 13.68
N ARG A 14 -1.28 22.49 12.97
CA ARG A 14 -2.14 23.61 13.40
C ARG A 14 -2.85 23.30 14.72
N LEU A 15 -3.34 22.08 14.92
CA LEU A 15 -3.96 21.66 16.18
C LEU A 15 -2.97 21.65 17.35
N ARG A 16 -1.68 21.39 17.09
CA ARG A 16 -0.63 21.40 18.13
C ARG A 16 -0.06 22.78 18.44
N THR A 17 -0.07 23.70 17.48
CA THR A 17 0.67 24.98 17.59
C THR A 17 -0.18 26.23 17.41
N GLY A 18 -1.39 26.09 16.85
CA GLY A 18 -2.19 27.20 16.34
C GLY A 18 -1.72 27.77 15.00
N ILE A 19 -0.58 27.31 14.46
CA ILE A 19 0.05 27.88 13.26
C ILE A 19 -0.43 27.14 12.00
N ALA A 20 -1.12 27.87 11.13
CA ALA A 20 -1.45 27.40 9.79
C ALA A 20 -0.24 27.46 8.86
N GLN A 21 -0.20 26.56 7.88
CA GLN A 21 0.87 26.53 6.88
C GLN A 21 0.32 26.18 5.49
N ARG A 22 1.02 26.65 4.45
CA ARG A 22 0.67 26.38 3.06
C ARG A 22 1.16 24.99 2.65
N VAL A 23 0.36 24.30 1.84
CA VAL A 23 0.70 23.02 1.23
C VAL A 23 0.71 23.20 -0.28
N ASP A 24 1.86 22.93 -0.91
CA ASP A 24 2.04 22.98 -2.35
C ASP A 24 2.45 21.60 -2.88
N VAL A 25 1.86 21.15 -3.99
CA VAL A 25 2.26 19.92 -4.68
C VAL A 25 2.32 20.18 -6.17
N SER A 26 3.49 19.99 -6.77
CA SER A 26 3.65 20.02 -8.23
C SER A 26 3.23 18.70 -8.85
N MET A 27 2.59 18.73 -10.02
CA MET A 27 2.24 17.51 -10.76
C MET A 27 3.48 16.69 -11.14
N ARG A 28 4.60 17.34 -11.49
CA ARG A 28 5.87 16.66 -11.78
C ARG A 28 6.41 15.91 -10.56
N ASP A 29 6.36 16.56 -9.39
CA ASP A 29 6.87 15.98 -8.15
C ASP A 29 5.95 14.85 -7.67
N ALA A 30 4.63 15.02 -7.83
CA ALA A 30 3.65 13.97 -7.56
C ALA A 30 3.87 12.74 -8.45
N LEU A 31 4.14 12.94 -9.75
CA LEU A 31 4.47 11.85 -10.68
C LEU A 31 5.74 11.13 -10.24
N ALA A 32 6.79 11.87 -9.86
CA ALA A 32 8.03 11.29 -9.37
C ALA A 32 7.79 10.42 -8.12
N ALA A 33 6.97 10.89 -7.18
CA ALA A 33 6.63 10.16 -5.96
C ALA A 33 5.75 8.92 -6.22
N PHE A 34 4.79 8.99 -7.14
CA PHE A 34 3.93 7.85 -7.56
C PHE A 34 4.70 6.74 -8.30
N ARG A 35 5.97 6.99 -8.62
CA ARG A 35 6.87 6.09 -9.34
C ARG A 35 8.22 5.99 -8.63
N SER A 36 8.27 6.24 -7.31
CA SER A 36 9.52 6.39 -6.57
C SER A 36 10.46 5.21 -6.74
N GLU A 37 9.90 3.99 -6.81
CA GLU A 37 10.63 2.75 -7.03
C GLU A 37 11.42 2.72 -8.35
N ARG A 38 10.92 3.37 -9.41
CA ARG A 38 11.57 3.43 -10.72
C ARG A 38 12.84 4.29 -10.72
N TYR A 39 12.89 5.26 -9.81
CA TYR A 39 13.99 6.20 -9.67
C TYR A 39 14.97 5.77 -8.58
N LEU A 40 14.68 4.72 -7.82
CA LEU A 40 15.60 4.21 -6.81
C LEU A 40 16.93 3.77 -7.44
N ARG A 41 18.05 4.18 -6.86
CA ARG A 41 19.36 3.59 -7.12
C ARG A 41 20.04 3.14 -5.83
N VAL A 42 20.81 2.07 -5.93
CA VAL A 42 21.70 1.54 -4.89
C VAL A 42 23.10 1.49 -5.49
N ASP A 43 24.03 2.24 -4.89
CA ASP A 43 25.40 2.40 -5.38
C ASP A 43 25.46 2.80 -6.88
N GLY A 44 24.52 3.68 -7.29
CA GLY A 44 24.38 4.18 -8.66
C GLY A 44 23.65 3.24 -9.63
N GLY A 45 23.38 2.00 -9.25
CA GLY A 45 22.68 1.01 -10.07
C GLY A 45 21.19 0.85 -9.73
N LEU A 46 20.42 0.27 -10.64
CA LEU A 46 19.04 -0.16 -10.34
C LEU A 46 19.07 -1.33 -9.34
N PRO A 47 18.23 -1.31 -8.29
CA PRO A 47 18.09 -2.48 -7.43
C PRO A 47 17.52 -3.66 -8.23
N PRO A 48 17.86 -4.91 -7.88
CA PRO A 48 17.32 -6.07 -8.56
C PRO A 48 15.79 -6.18 -8.34
N GLU A 49 15.06 -6.37 -9.43
CA GLU A 49 13.62 -6.64 -9.43
C GLU A 49 13.35 -8.07 -9.91
N PRO A 50 13.24 -9.05 -8.98
CA PRO A 50 12.93 -10.41 -9.37
C PRO A 50 11.47 -10.48 -9.83
N ARG A 51 11.26 -10.56 -11.15
CA ARG A 51 9.97 -10.90 -11.77
C ARG A 51 10.03 -12.33 -12.29
N HIS A 52 9.18 -13.19 -11.77
CA HIS A 52 9.12 -14.58 -12.25
C HIS A 52 8.52 -14.61 -13.68
N PRO A 53 9.04 -15.41 -14.63
CA PRO A 53 8.51 -15.48 -16.00
C PRO A 53 7.03 -15.87 -16.10
N VAL A 54 6.51 -16.57 -15.09
CA VAL A 54 5.09 -16.95 -14.97
C VAL A 54 4.19 -15.77 -14.57
N THR A 55 4.74 -14.68 -14.02
CA THR A 55 3.96 -13.46 -13.75
C THR A 55 3.64 -12.77 -15.06
N GLY A 56 2.35 -12.55 -15.34
CA GLY A 56 1.92 -11.83 -16.54
C GLY A 56 0.53 -12.22 -17.02
N PHE A 57 0.21 -11.80 -18.25
CA PHE A 57 -1.06 -12.08 -18.91
C PHE A 57 -0.98 -13.37 -19.74
N TYR A 58 -2.11 -14.08 -19.80
CA TYR A 58 -2.32 -15.32 -20.53
C TYR A 58 -3.71 -15.32 -21.16
N ASP A 59 -3.81 -15.79 -22.40
CA ASP A 59 -5.08 -16.03 -23.06
C ASP A 59 -5.67 -17.38 -22.65
N THR A 60 -6.99 -17.38 -22.46
CA THR A 60 -7.79 -18.49 -21.96
C THR A 60 -8.59 -19.11 -23.11
N ARG A 61 -9.18 -20.30 -22.88
CA ARG A 61 -9.89 -21.08 -23.90
C ARG A 61 -10.99 -20.29 -24.61
N ASP A 62 -11.72 -19.47 -23.85
CA ASP A 62 -12.85 -18.67 -24.30
C ASP A 62 -12.44 -17.30 -24.89
N GLY A 63 -11.16 -17.14 -25.25
CA GLY A 63 -10.64 -15.93 -25.88
C GLY A 63 -10.49 -14.75 -24.92
N ARG A 64 -10.61 -14.99 -23.61
CA ARG A 64 -10.41 -13.97 -22.57
C ARG A 64 -8.96 -13.93 -22.10
N TRP A 65 -8.61 -12.92 -21.32
CA TRP A 65 -7.31 -12.79 -20.69
C TRP A 65 -7.39 -12.97 -19.18
N ILE A 66 -6.39 -13.62 -18.59
CA ILE A 66 -6.17 -13.69 -17.14
C ILE A 66 -4.75 -13.22 -16.80
N GLN A 67 -4.61 -12.51 -15.69
CA GLN A 67 -3.31 -12.16 -15.13
C GLN A 67 -2.95 -13.07 -13.95
N LEU A 68 -1.74 -13.61 -13.96
CA LEU A 68 -1.13 -14.32 -12.83
C LEU A 68 -0.10 -13.46 -12.10
N HIS A 69 -0.06 -13.55 -10.77
CA HIS A 69 1.00 -12.99 -9.94
C HIS A 69 1.81 -14.09 -9.25
N ALA A 70 2.93 -14.49 -9.86
CA ALA A 70 3.78 -15.60 -9.45
C ALA A 70 5.16 -15.18 -8.91
N ASN A 71 5.35 -13.91 -8.50
CA ASN A 71 6.64 -13.42 -8.00
C ASN A 71 7.05 -14.00 -6.63
N PHE A 72 6.13 -14.66 -5.92
CA PHE A 72 6.44 -15.33 -4.66
C PHE A 72 6.41 -16.85 -4.85
N PRO A 73 7.40 -17.60 -4.30
CA PRO A 73 7.49 -19.04 -4.50
C PRO A 73 6.20 -19.80 -4.16
N HIS A 74 5.53 -19.46 -3.06
CA HIS A 74 4.28 -20.11 -2.67
C HIS A 74 3.11 -19.80 -3.62
N HIS A 75 3.09 -18.62 -4.26
CA HIS A 75 2.09 -18.34 -5.30
C HIS A 75 2.40 -19.10 -6.59
N LEU A 76 3.69 -19.16 -6.99
CA LEU A 76 4.10 -19.94 -8.14
C LEU A 76 3.70 -21.42 -7.97
N HIS A 77 4.15 -22.06 -6.89
CA HIS A 77 3.85 -23.49 -6.65
C HIS A 77 2.35 -23.76 -6.66
N GLY A 78 1.55 -22.98 -5.94
CA GLY A 78 0.10 -23.20 -5.93
C GLY A 78 -0.57 -22.97 -7.30
N ILE A 79 -0.10 -22.02 -8.11
CA ILE A 79 -0.59 -21.84 -9.49
C ILE A 79 -0.28 -23.09 -10.32
N LEU A 80 0.94 -23.63 -10.22
CA LEU A 80 1.34 -24.84 -10.94
C LEU A 80 0.54 -26.06 -10.49
N ASP A 81 0.25 -26.18 -9.19
CA ASP A 81 -0.57 -27.26 -8.63
C ASP A 81 -2.01 -27.21 -9.17
N VAL A 82 -2.63 -26.02 -9.22
CA VAL A 82 -4.00 -25.87 -9.77
C VAL A 82 -4.03 -26.16 -11.28
N LEU A 83 -3.00 -25.74 -12.01
CA LEU A 83 -2.92 -25.95 -13.46
C LEU A 83 -2.45 -27.38 -13.83
N GLY A 84 -1.83 -28.10 -12.91
CA GLY A 84 -1.26 -29.43 -13.15
C GLY A 84 -0.11 -29.42 -14.16
N CYS A 85 0.73 -28.38 -14.17
CA CYS A 85 1.74 -28.16 -15.22
C CYS A 85 3.14 -27.84 -14.68
N GLY A 86 4.13 -27.84 -15.57
CA GLY A 86 5.51 -27.43 -15.27
C GLY A 86 5.69 -25.92 -15.09
N PRO A 87 6.83 -25.47 -14.52
CA PRO A 87 7.08 -24.06 -14.20
C PRO A 87 7.46 -23.19 -15.41
N ALA A 88 7.58 -23.76 -16.61
CA ALA A 88 7.89 -23.01 -17.81
C ALA A 88 6.68 -22.16 -18.22
N ARG A 89 6.94 -20.94 -18.72
CA ARG A 89 5.87 -20.02 -19.15
C ARG A 89 4.96 -20.64 -20.21
N ASP A 90 5.54 -21.43 -21.12
CA ASP A 90 4.81 -22.07 -22.22
C ASP A 90 3.93 -23.22 -21.72
N ASP A 91 4.40 -24.02 -20.74
CA ASP A 91 3.60 -25.07 -20.10
C ASP A 91 2.38 -24.45 -19.39
N VAL A 92 2.60 -23.36 -18.65
CA VAL A 92 1.52 -22.60 -17.99
C VAL A 92 0.54 -22.04 -19.01
N ALA A 93 1.03 -21.46 -20.11
CA ALA A 93 0.17 -20.93 -21.16
C ALA A 93 -0.66 -22.03 -21.82
N ALA A 94 -0.06 -23.18 -22.12
CA ALA A 94 -0.76 -24.33 -22.68
C ALA A 94 -1.85 -24.85 -21.73
N ALA A 95 -1.55 -24.94 -20.43
CA ALA A 95 -2.53 -25.33 -19.42
C ALA A 95 -3.69 -24.34 -19.36
N ILE A 96 -3.42 -23.02 -19.32
CA ILE A 96 -4.46 -21.98 -19.23
C ILE A 96 -5.37 -21.97 -20.46
N ARG A 97 -4.87 -22.28 -21.66
CA ARG A 97 -5.68 -22.42 -22.89
C ARG A 97 -6.73 -23.54 -22.82
N THR A 98 -6.70 -24.40 -21.80
CA THR A 98 -7.72 -25.44 -21.57
C THR A 98 -8.87 -24.98 -20.65
N TRP A 99 -8.73 -23.82 -20.00
CA TRP A 99 -9.70 -23.28 -19.05
C TRP A 99 -10.49 -22.11 -19.62
N ASP A 100 -11.76 -22.00 -19.26
CA ASP A 100 -12.50 -20.74 -19.38
C ASP A 100 -12.01 -19.75 -18.32
N GLY A 101 -11.84 -18.48 -18.71
CA GLY A 101 -11.21 -17.50 -17.85
C GLY A 101 -11.90 -17.29 -16.50
N ALA A 102 -13.24 -17.21 -16.47
CA ALA A 102 -13.99 -17.03 -15.23
C ALA A 102 -13.91 -18.24 -14.28
N ALA A 103 -13.87 -19.45 -14.84
CA ALA A 103 -13.71 -20.67 -14.06
C ALA A 103 -12.31 -20.73 -13.44
N LEU A 104 -11.26 -20.40 -14.21
CA LEU A 104 -9.89 -20.36 -13.70
C LEU A 104 -9.68 -19.26 -12.65
N ASP A 105 -10.25 -18.07 -12.86
CA ASP A 105 -10.20 -16.96 -11.88
C ASP A 105 -10.78 -17.39 -10.54
N THR A 106 -11.90 -18.11 -10.56
CA THR A 106 -12.55 -18.66 -9.36
C THR A 106 -11.70 -19.75 -8.72
N ALA A 107 -11.24 -20.74 -9.50
CA ALA A 107 -10.41 -21.84 -8.98
C ALA A 107 -9.12 -21.35 -8.30
N LEU A 108 -8.42 -20.38 -8.91
CA LEU A 108 -7.23 -19.78 -8.32
C LEU A 108 -7.56 -18.95 -7.07
N ALA A 109 -8.68 -18.22 -7.06
CA ALA A 109 -9.12 -17.46 -5.89
C ALA A 109 -9.48 -18.37 -4.71
N ASP A 110 -10.19 -19.48 -4.96
CA ASP A 110 -10.58 -20.47 -3.95
C ASP A 110 -9.36 -21.20 -3.36
N ALA A 111 -8.33 -21.44 -4.17
CA ALA A 111 -7.02 -21.91 -3.71
C ALA A 111 -6.21 -20.84 -2.94
N GLY A 112 -6.74 -19.62 -2.80
CA GLY A 112 -6.09 -18.52 -2.09
C GLY A 112 -4.88 -17.94 -2.84
N LEU A 113 -4.84 -18.09 -4.16
CA LEU A 113 -3.79 -17.62 -5.05
C LEU A 113 -4.12 -16.24 -5.63
N CYS A 114 -3.11 -15.61 -6.24
CA CYS A 114 -3.20 -14.25 -6.72
C CYS A 114 -3.27 -14.23 -8.25
N ALA A 115 -4.50 -14.20 -8.76
CA ALA A 115 -4.81 -14.01 -10.17
C ALA A 115 -6.07 -13.15 -10.33
N ALA A 116 -6.25 -12.61 -11.53
CA ALA A 116 -7.42 -11.82 -11.89
C ALA A 116 -7.76 -11.99 -13.37
N LEU A 117 -9.00 -12.36 -13.67
CA LEU A 117 -9.59 -12.23 -15.01
C LEU A 117 -9.58 -10.75 -15.42
N ILE A 118 -9.16 -10.48 -16.67
CA ILE A 118 -9.31 -9.16 -17.28
C ILE A 118 -10.78 -8.97 -17.62
N ARG A 119 -11.40 -7.99 -16.96
CA ARG A 119 -12.82 -7.64 -17.17
C ARG A 119 -12.92 -6.35 -17.95
N THR A 120 -13.96 -6.22 -18.75
CA THR A 120 -14.37 -4.91 -19.28
C THR A 120 -14.94 -4.05 -18.13
N PRO A 121 -15.05 -2.72 -18.31
CA PRO A 121 -15.70 -1.85 -17.34
C PRO A 121 -17.15 -2.26 -17.04
N ASP A 122 -17.91 -2.67 -18.06
CA ASP A 122 -19.31 -3.09 -17.90
C ASP A 122 -19.42 -4.41 -17.13
N GLU A 123 -18.54 -5.38 -17.42
CA GLU A 123 -18.47 -6.64 -16.66
C GLU A 123 -18.10 -6.39 -15.20
N TRP A 124 -17.16 -5.47 -14.94
CA TRP A 124 -16.82 -5.08 -13.58
C TRP A 124 -18.00 -4.41 -12.88
N ALA A 125 -18.66 -3.44 -13.51
CA ALA A 125 -19.81 -2.74 -12.95
C ALA A 125 -20.97 -3.69 -12.61
N ALA A 126 -21.19 -4.74 -13.42
CA ALA A 126 -22.19 -5.76 -13.16
C ALA A 126 -21.80 -6.75 -12.04
N HIS A 127 -20.51 -6.88 -11.74
CA HIS A 127 -20.00 -7.83 -10.77
C HIS A 127 -20.45 -7.50 -9.34
N GLU A 128 -20.83 -8.53 -8.56
CA GLU A 128 -21.34 -8.37 -7.19
C GLU A 128 -20.37 -7.59 -6.28
N GLN A 129 -19.06 -7.85 -6.42
CA GLN A 129 -18.06 -7.09 -5.69
C GLN A 129 -18.09 -5.59 -5.99
N ALA A 130 -18.16 -5.19 -7.26
CA ALA A 130 -18.17 -3.78 -7.62
C ALA A 130 -19.44 -3.09 -7.11
N ARG A 131 -20.59 -3.78 -7.18
CA ARG A 131 -21.87 -3.30 -6.62
C ARG A 131 -21.80 -3.11 -5.11
N ALA A 132 -21.16 -4.02 -4.39
CA ALA A 132 -20.94 -3.87 -2.94
C ALA A 132 -20.01 -2.68 -2.61
N LEU A 133 -19.01 -2.41 -3.45
CA LEU A 133 -18.15 -1.24 -3.30
C LEU A 133 -18.82 0.06 -3.74
N ALA A 134 -19.83 -0.01 -4.61
CA ALA A 134 -20.53 1.15 -5.14
C ALA A 134 -21.19 1.99 -4.03
N SER A 135 -21.65 1.33 -2.97
CA SER A 135 -22.28 1.95 -1.79
C SER A 135 -21.30 2.49 -0.76
N LEU A 136 -20.00 2.19 -0.87
CA LEU A 136 -18.99 2.68 0.06
C LEU A 136 -18.38 4.01 -0.42
N PRO A 137 -17.95 4.90 0.50
CA PRO A 137 -17.17 6.08 0.14
C PRO A 137 -15.75 5.69 -0.33
N LEU A 138 -14.90 6.65 -0.69
CA LEU A 138 -13.50 6.37 -1.08
C LEU A 138 -12.69 5.69 0.05
N PHE A 139 -12.88 6.16 1.28
CA PHE A 139 -12.34 5.59 2.52
C PHE A 139 -13.27 5.95 3.68
N GLU A 140 -13.13 5.26 4.79
CA GLU A 140 -13.93 5.45 6.00
C GLU A 140 -13.03 5.76 7.20
N ILE A 141 -13.54 6.56 8.14
CA ILE A 141 -12.92 6.82 9.44
C ILE A 141 -14.01 6.69 10.49
N GLU A 142 -14.04 5.55 11.17
CA GLU A 142 -15.11 5.15 12.09
C GLU A 142 -14.60 5.17 13.53
N ARG A 143 -15.44 5.59 14.47
CA ARG A 143 -15.13 5.47 15.91
C ARG A 143 -15.41 4.03 16.35
N ILE A 144 -14.45 3.40 17.00
CA ILE A 144 -14.51 1.98 17.40
C ILE A 144 -14.40 1.73 18.90
N GLY A 145 -14.23 2.79 19.69
CA GLY A 145 -14.21 2.70 21.15
C GLY A 145 -14.18 4.07 21.81
N ASP A 146 -14.65 4.14 23.05
CA ASP A 146 -14.54 5.33 23.90
C ASP A 146 -13.12 5.48 24.46
N ALA A 147 -12.61 6.70 24.47
CA ALA A 147 -11.34 7.06 25.10
C ALA A 147 -11.35 8.58 25.37
N PRO A 148 -10.63 9.06 26.40
CA PRO A 148 -10.47 10.50 26.61
C PRO A 148 -9.76 11.16 25.42
N VAL A 149 -9.90 12.48 25.32
CA VAL A 149 -9.08 13.29 24.41
C VAL A 149 -7.60 13.07 24.73
N GLU A 150 -6.81 12.80 23.69
CA GLU A 150 -5.37 12.63 23.80
C GLU A 150 -4.67 13.45 22.70
N PRO A 151 -3.62 14.24 23.03
CA PRO A 151 -2.86 14.98 22.04
C PRO A 151 -2.39 14.12 20.86
N ILE A 152 -2.20 14.75 19.70
CA ILE A 152 -1.77 14.06 18.48
C ILE A 152 -0.45 13.31 18.70
N GLY A 153 0.56 13.98 19.25
CA GLY A 153 1.88 13.41 19.52
C GLY A 153 2.51 14.04 20.75
N ARG A 154 3.64 13.47 21.17
CA ARG A 154 4.38 13.86 22.39
C ARG A 154 5.53 14.82 22.06
N GLY A 155 5.90 15.69 23.01
CA GLY A 155 7.02 16.62 22.89
C GLY A 155 6.78 17.83 21.97
N GLU A 156 7.84 18.57 21.70
CA GLU A 156 7.81 19.80 20.88
C GLU A 156 7.41 19.50 19.43
N PRO A 157 6.48 20.27 18.84
CA PRO A 157 5.91 20.01 17.52
C PRO A 157 6.80 20.46 16.35
N ASP A 158 8.10 20.14 16.36
CA ASP A 158 9.05 20.46 15.26
C ASP A 158 8.62 19.90 13.90
N GLN A 159 7.83 18.82 13.92
CA GLN A 159 7.13 18.25 12.77
C GLN A 159 5.69 17.89 13.19
N PRO A 160 4.75 17.75 12.23
CA PRO A 160 3.35 17.48 12.52
C PRO A 160 3.13 16.27 13.45
N LEU A 161 3.88 15.20 13.22
CA LEU A 161 3.76 13.92 13.92
C LEU A 161 4.91 13.64 14.89
N THR A 162 5.67 14.66 15.31
CA THR A 162 6.69 14.46 16.35
C THR A 162 6.06 13.79 17.59
N GLY A 163 6.65 12.68 18.02
CA GLY A 163 6.21 11.89 19.18
C GLY A 163 5.00 11.00 18.94
N VAL A 164 4.56 10.82 17.69
CA VAL A 164 3.58 9.80 17.30
C VAL A 164 4.29 8.47 17.06
N ARG A 165 3.81 7.38 17.64
CA ARG A 165 4.34 6.02 17.44
C ARG A 165 3.47 5.22 16.48
N VAL A 166 4.05 4.76 15.38
CA VAL A 166 3.37 4.00 14.32
C VAL A 166 3.93 2.59 14.27
N LEU A 167 3.06 1.60 14.52
CA LEU A 167 3.37 0.20 14.35
C LEU A 167 2.90 -0.25 12.96
N ASP A 168 3.86 -0.48 12.06
CA ASP A 168 3.62 -0.76 10.65
C ASP A 168 3.77 -2.27 10.37
N LEU A 169 2.65 -2.97 10.17
CA LEU A 169 2.59 -4.39 9.82
C LEU A 169 2.27 -4.59 8.34
N THR A 170 2.79 -3.74 7.47
CA THR A 170 2.48 -3.77 6.05
C THR A 170 3.65 -4.27 5.20
N ARG A 171 3.35 -4.68 3.97
CA ARG A 171 4.32 -5.15 2.98
C ARG A 171 3.93 -4.64 1.59
N ILE A 172 4.85 -4.77 0.64
CA ILE A 172 4.67 -4.41 -0.77
C ILE A 172 4.68 -2.89 -0.99
N ILE A 173 3.55 -2.22 -1.27
CA ILE A 173 3.54 -0.79 -1.63
C ILE A 173 2.50 0.02 -0.85
N ALA A 174 1.19 -0.23 -0.98
CA ALA A 174 0.18 0.69 -0.40
C ALA A 174 0.36 0.98 1.09
N GLY A 175 0.42 -0.07 1.91
CA GLY A 175 0.67 0.07 3.34
C GLY A 175 2.04 0.71 3.64
N PRO A 176 3.14 0.22 3.03
CA PRO A 176 4.45 0.82 3.25
C PRO A 176 4.55 2.29 2.83
N VAL A 177 3.87 2.72 1.76
CA VAL A 177 3.75 4.14 1.38
C VAL A 177 3.08 4.92 2.51
N ALA A 178 2.00 4.41 3.08
CA ALA A 178 1.33 5.07 4.21
C ALA A 178 2.27 5.25 5.41
N GLY A 179 2.95 4.18 5.84
CA GLY A 179 3.91 4.26 6.93
C GLY A 179 5.08 5.21 6.63
N ARG A 180 5.54 5.23 5.37
CA ARG A 180 6.64 6.11 4.93
C ARG A 180 6.21 7.57 4.96
N THR A 181 4.99 7.88 4.54
CA THR A 181 4.41 9.22 4.62
C THR A 181 4.23 9.70 6.06
N LEU A 182 3.80 8.82 6.98
CA LEU A 182 3.74 9.18 8.40
C LEU A 182 5.15 9.47 8.96
N ALA A 183 6.13 8.64 8.61
CA ALA A 183 7.52 8.86 9.00
C ALA A 183 8.10 10.17 8.44
N SER A 184 7.77 10.55 7.18
CA SER A 184 8.25 11.81 6.59
C SER A 184 7.70 13.06 7.27
N HIS A 185 6.60 12.93 8.01
CA HIS A 185 6.04 14.00 8.85
C HIS A 185 6.43 13.88 10.33
N GLY A 186 7.43 13.05 10.66
CA GLY A 186 8.07 12.99 11.97
C GLY A 186 7.59 11.88 12.91
N ALA A 187 6.73 10.97 12.45
CA ALA A 187 6.30 9.85 13.28
C ALA A 187 7.44 8.82 13.49
N GLU A 188 7.58 8.30 14.71
CA GLU A 188 8.43 7.14 14.98
C GLU A 188 7.75 5.88 14.43
N THR A 189 8.19 5.42 13.26
CA THR A 189 7.59 4.28 12.58
C THR A 189 8.45 3.04 12.72
N LEU A 190 7.89 1.99 13.32
CA LEU A 190 8.50 0.68 13.47
C LEU A 190 7.81 -0.33 12.53
N LEU A 191 8.51 -0.69 11.46
CA LEU A 191 8.10 -1.77 10.55
C LEU A 191 8.32 -3.11 11.24
N VAL A 192 7.24 -3.87 11.41
CA VAL A 192 7.25 -5.22 11.94
C VAL A 192 7.01 -6.19 10.81
N ASN A 193 7.94 -7.12 10.61
CA ASN A 193 7.81 -8.17 9.61
C ASN A 193 8.05 -9.54 10.25
N GLY A 194 7.63 -10.61 9.59
CA GLY A 194 7.88 -11.99 10.00
C GLY A 194 9.09 -12.55 9.24
N PRO A 195 10.05 -13.23 9.90
CA PRO A 195 11.30 -13.66 9.26
C PRO A 195 11.10 -14.67 8.11
N HIS A 196 9.95 -15.33 8.08
CA HIS A 196 9.57 -16.33 7.07
C HIS A 196 8.83 -15.73 5.87
N LEU A 197 8.46 -14.45 5.90
CA LEU A 197 7.67 -13.83 4.84
C LEU A 197 8.58 -13.39 3.69
N PRO A 198 8.21 -13.67 2.43
CA PRO A 198 8.98 -13.18 1.29
C PRO A 198 8.81 -11.67 1.13
N ASN A 199 9.88 -11.02 0.67
CA ASN A 199 9.94 -9.57 0.47
C ASN A 199 10.63 -9.27 -0.87
N ILE A 200 10.28 -8.12 -1.48
CA ILE A 200 10.93 -7.62 -2.69
C ILE A 200 11.91 -6.53 -2.26
N ALA A 201 13.21 -6.75 -2.51
CA ALA A 201 14.27 -5.92 -1.98
C ALA A 201 14.13 -4.44 -2.37
N SER A 202 13.85 -4.14 -3.64
CA SER A 202 13.64 -2.76 -4.12
C SER A 202 12.54 -2.03 -3.35
N LEU A 203 11.42 -2.70 -3.08
CA LEU A 203 10.29 -2.12 -2.35
C LEU A 203 10.59 -1.93 -0.85
N VAL A 204 11.39 -2.83 -0.25
CA VAL A 204 11.87 -2.67 1.14
C VAL A 204 12.78 -1.45 1.24
N ILE A 205 13.69 -1.26 0.28
CA ILE A 205 14.63 -0.14 0.27
C ILE A 205 13.87 1.17 0.07
N ASP A 206 12.98 1.26 -0.92
CA ASP A 206 12.25 2.51 -1.20
C ASP A 206 11.27 2.89 -0.07
N ASN A 207 10.49 1.91 0.41
CA ASN A 207 9.44 2.16 1.41
C ASN A 207 9.90 2.05 2.86
N GLY A 208 11.14 1.58 3.10
CA GLY A 208 11.76 1.53 4.42
C GLY A 208 12.33 2.87 4.90
N ARG A 209 12.43 3.87 4.00
CA ARG A 209 12.94 5.20 4.32
C ARG A 209 12.12 5.87 5.43
N GLY A 210 12.82 6.44 6.42
CA GLY A 210 12.21 7.04 7.62
C GLY A 210 11.78 6.03 8.69
N LYS A 211 11.93 4.73 8.48
CA LYS A 211 11.45 3.70 9.40
C LYS A 211 12.59 2.92 10.05
N ARG A 212 12.31 2.42 11.24
CA ARG A 212 13.05 1.30 11.86
C ARG A 212 12.42 -0.02 11.45
N SER A 213 13.15 -1.12 11.51
CA SER A 213 12.62 -2.43 11.12
C SER A 213 12.99 -3.54 12.09
N THR A 214 12.01 -4.31 12.55
CA THR A 214 12.21 -5.41 13.49
C THR A 214 11.52 -6.71 13.05
N TRP A 215 12.04 -7.85 13.50
CA TRP A 215 11.42 -9.15 13.29
C TRP A 215 10.52 -9.51 14.47
N ILE A 216 9.27 -9.88 14.17
CA ILE A 216 8.38 -10.51 15.14
C ILE A 216 7.64 -11.65 14.42
N ASP A 217 7.84 -12.88 14.88
CA ASP A 217 7.13 -14.03 14.34
C ASP A 217 5.82 -14.29 15.10
N LEU A 218 4.69 -13.90 14.53
CA LEU A 218 3.40 -14.09 15.17
C LEU A 218 2.96 -15.54 15.25
N ARG A 219 3.64 -16.49 14.58
CA ARG A 219 3.38 -17.94 14.72
C ARG A 219 3.78 -18.44 16.12
N GLU A 220 4.60 -17.68 16.82
CA GLU A 220 5.08 -17.98 18.16
C GLU A 220 4.31 -17.14 19.20
N ALA A 221 3.97 -17.76 20.34
CA ALA A 221 3.31 -17.06 21.44
C ALA A 221 4.14 -15.86 21.95
N ALA A 222 5.47 -15.99 21.97
CA ALA A 222 6.39 -14.92 22.33
C ALA A 222 6.30 -13.73 21.37
N GLY A 223 6.20 -13.98 20.06
CA GLY A 223 6.02 -12.93 19.06
C GLY A 223 4.68 -12.21 19.22
N VAL A 224 3.60 -12.94 19.48
CA VAL A 224 2.29 -12.33 19.81
C VAL A 224 2.37 -11.46 21.07
N ALA A 225 3.07 -11.92 22.11
CA ALA A 225 3.25 -11.15 23.34
C ALA A 225 4.09 -9.88 23.10
N ALA A 226 5.17 -9.97 22.32
CA ALA A 226 6.01 -8.83 21.96
C ALA A 226 5.24 -7.78 21.15
N LEU A 227 4.47 -8.20 20.14
CA LEU A 227 3.65 -7.27 19.35
C LEU A 227 2.58 -6.60 20.23
N ARG A 228 1.95 -7.35 21.13
CA ARG A 228 0.99 -6.81 22.10
C ARG A 228 1.62 -5.77 23.01
N ALA A 229 2.86 -5.97 23.45
CA ALA A 229 3.58 -4.99 24.25
C ALA A 229 3.81 -3.69 23.47
N LEU A 230 4.30 -3.77 22.24
CA LEU A 230 4.48 -2.59 21.38
C LEU A 230 3.16 -1.85 21.11
N ALA A 231 2.09 -2.60 20.84
CA ALA A 231 0.77 -2.03 20.52
C ALA A 231 0.13 -1.25 21.69
N ARG A 232 0.48 -1.55 22.95
CA ARG A 232 0.00 -0.77 24.12
C ARG A 232 0.46 0.68 24.09
N ASP A 233 1.64 0.92 23.53
CA ASP A 233 2.28 2.24 23.49
C ASP A 233 2.23 2.89 22.10
N ALA A 234 1.53 2.27 21.15
CA ALA A 234 1.37 2.78 19.79
C ALA A 234 0.20 3.78 19.72
N ASP A 235 0.35 4.78 18.86
CA ASP A 235 -0.74 5.70 18.47
C ASP A 235 -1.48 5.18 17.24
N VAL A 236 -0.73 4.60 16.30
CA VAL A 236 -1.25 4.07 15.04
C VAL A 236 -0.84 2.61 14.88
N PHE A 237 -1.81 1.74 14.62
CA PHE A 237 -1.59 0.36 14.19
C PHE A 237 -1.99 0.22 12.72
N LEU A 238 -1.01 0.08 11.83
CA LEU A 238 -1.19 0.06 10.38
C LEU A 238 -1.01 -1.35 9.85
N GLN A 239 -2.00 -1.89 9.12
CA GLN A 239 -1.94 -3.24 8.58
C GLN A 239 -2.53 -3.37 7.17
N ALA A 240 -1.95 -4.28 6.40
CA ALA A 240 -2.37 -4.59 5.03
C ALA A 240 -2.41 -6.11 4.77
N TYR A 241 -2.62 -6.90 5.83
CA TYR A 241 -2.86 -8.33 5.69
C TYR A 241 -4.30 -8.58 5.23
N ARG A 242 -4.55 -9.79 4.73
CA ARG A 242 -5.91 -10.25 4.42
C ARG A 242 -6.83 -9.95 5.63
N PRO A 243 -8.02 -9.36 5.41
CA PRO A 243 -8.97 -9.11 6.48
C PRO A 243 -9.20 -10.36 7.34
N GLY A 244 -9.12 -10.18 8.66
CA GLY A 244 -9.22 -11.26 9.65
C GLY A 244 -7.89 -11.91 10.06
N ALA A 245 -6.81 -11.79 9.28
CA ALA A 245 -5.56 -12.51 9.56
C ALA A 245 -4.90 -12.10 10.89
N LEU A 246 -4.81 -10.80 11.17
CA LEU A 246 -4.30 -10.29 12.45
C LEU A 246 -5.34 -10.38 13.57
N ALA A 247 -6.64 -10.28 13.24
CA ALA A 247 -7.73 -10.47 14.21
C ALA A 247 -7.68 -11.88 14.83
N ALA A 248 -7.40 -12.91 14.02
CA ALA A 248 -7.20 -14.29 14.48
C ALA A 248 -5.99 -14.45 15.43
N ARG A 249 -5.12 -13.44 15.54
CA ARG A 249 -3.99 -13.38 16.49
C ARG A 249 -4.25 -12.41 17.65
N GLY A 250 -5.48 -11.91 17.80
CA GLY A 250 -5.88 -11.01 18.87
C GLY A 250 -5.63 -9.53 18.60
N PHE A 251 -5.44 -9.14 17.34
CA PHE A 251 -5.20 -7.75 16.91
C PHE A 251 -6.31 -7.26 15.96
N SER A 252 -7.58 -7.53 16.29
CA SER A 252 -8.69 -6.86 15.63
C SER A 252 -8.71 -5.38 16.04
N PRO A 253 -9.30 -4.47 15.23
CA PRO A 253 -9.45 -3.07 15.63
C PRO A 253 -10.09 -2.91 17.01
N GLN A 254 -11.13 -3.70 17.32
CA GLN A 254 -11.80 -3.69 18.62
C GLN A 254 -10.86 -4.16 19.75
N ALA A 255 -10.14 -5.27 19.57
CA ALA A 255 -9.19 -5.76 20.56
C ALA A 255 -8.02 -4.79 20.78
N LEU A 256 -7.59 -4.08 19.73
CA LEU A 256 -6.59 -3.03 19.81
C LEU A 256 -7.13 -1.80 20.57
N ALA A 257 -8.38 -1.41 20.34
CA ALA A 257 -9.03 -0.32 21.06
C ALA A 257 -9.23 -0.64 22.56
N GLU A 258 -9.51 -1.89 22.91
CA GLU A 258 -9.55 -2.35 24.30
C GLU A 258 -8.15 -2.36 24.94
N LEU A 259 -7.14 -2.83 24.19
CA LEU A 259 -5.75 -2.90 24.65
C LEU A 259 -5.15 -1.50 24.85
N ARG A 260 -5.49 -0.57 23.96
CA ARG A 260 -5.02 0.81 23.95
C ARG A 260 -6.17 1.76 23.57
N PRO A 261 -6.98 2.21 24.55
CA PRO A 261 -8.01 3.22 24.30
C PRO A 261 -7.38 4.49 23.73
N GLY A 262 -7.90 5.01 22.62
CA GLY A 262 -7.30 6.12 21.87
C GLY A 262 -6.40 5.68 20.71
N ILE A 263 -6.31 4.38 20.39
CA ILE A 263 -5.54 3.92 19.23
C ILE A 263 -6.25 4.26 17.91
N VAL A 264 -5.45 4.57 16.90
CA VAL A 264 -5.89 4.65 15.50
C VAL A 264 -5.48 3.35 14.78
N CYS A 265 -6.47 2.57 14.37
CA CYS A 265 -6.26 1.40 13.52
C CYS A 265 -6.38 1.80 12.05
N VAL A 266 -5.48 1.33 11.19
CA VAL A 266 -5.54 1.56 9.74
C VAL A 266 -5.51 0.21 9.03
N SER A 267 -6.51 -0.06 8.20
CA SER A 267 -6.61 -1.29 7.41
C SER A 267 -6.65 -0.98 5.93
N VAL A 268 -5.63 -1.47 5.23
CA VAL A 268 -5.54 -1.42 3.77
C VAL A 268 -5.88 -2.80 3.21
N SER A 269 -6.70 -2.85 2.17
CA SER A 269 -7.09 -4.11 1.51
C SER A 269 -7.16 -3.96 0.00
N ALA A 270 -7.19 -5.08 -0.74
CA ALA A 270 -7.32 -5.02 -2.20
C ALA A 270 -8.74 -4.62 -2.63
N TYR A 271 -9.75 -5.33 -2.13
CA TYR A 271 -11.12 -5.25 -2.63
C TYR A 271 -12.13 -4.67 -1.65
N GLY A 272 -11.69 -4.02 -0.57
CA GLY A 272 -12.58 -3.42 0.42
C GLY A 272 -13.15 -4.44 1.39
N HIS A 273 -14.04 -3.99 2.26
CA HIS A 273 -14.54 -4.79 3.38
C HIS A 273 -15.96 -5.35 3.16
N ALA A 274 -16.62 -4.98 2.06
CA ALA A 274 -17.94 -5.44 1.67
C ALA A 274 -17.85 -6.37 0.45
N GLY A 275 -18.89 -7.17 0.22
CA GLY A 275 -19.01 -8.04 -0.95
C GLY A 275 -18.22 -9.35 -0.88
N PRO A 276 -18.40 -10.24 -1.88
CA PRO A 276 -17.86 -11.60 -1.87
C PRO A 276 -16.33 -11.65 -1.89
N TRP A 277 -15.65 -10.60 -2.35
CA TRP A 277 -14.19 -10.52 -2.40
C TRP A 277 -13.56 -9.77 -1.22
N SER A 278 -14.33 -9.47 -0.17
CA SER A 278 -13.83 -8.80 1.05
C SER A 278 -12.65 -9.52 1.72
N THR A 279 -12.48 -10.83 1.49
CA THR A 279 -11.33 -11.60 1.97
C THR A 279 -10.36 -12.05 0.85
N ARG A 280 -10.59 -11.64 -0.39
CA ARG A 280 -9.78 -12.04 -1.54
C ARG A 280 -8.42 -11.33 -1.50
N ARG A 281 -7.35 -12.06 -1.83
CA ARG A 281 -6.00 -11.50 -1.96
C ARG A 281 -5.90 -10.67 -3.23
N GLY A 282 -5.08 -9.63 -3.21
CA GLY A 282 -4.84 -8.83 -4.39
C GLY A 282 -3.55 -8.04 -4.31
N PHE A 283 -3.14 -7.59 -5.49
CA PHE A 283 -2.08 -6.62 -5.73
C PHE A 283 -2.71 -5.53 -6.62
N ASP A 284 -2.11 -4.35 -6.64
CA ASP A 284 -2.55 -3.25 -7.51
C ASP A 284 -2.82 -3.73 -8.95
N SER A 285 -1.82 -4.34 -9.60
CA SER A 285 -1.99 -4.88 -10.95
C SER A 285 -3.19 -5.83 -11.13
N LEU A 286 -3.49 -6.67 -10.14
CA LEU A 286 -4.65 -7.58 -10.18
C LEU A 286 -5.97 -6.81 -10.03
N VAL A 287 -5.99 -5.77 -9.20
CA VAL A 287 -7.16 -4.88 -9.08
C VAL A 287 -7.35 -4.10 -10.37
N GLN A 288 -6.29 -3.59 -11.01
CA GLN A 288 -6.39 -2.96 -12.33
C GLN A 288 -6.99 -3.92 -13.38
N SER A 289 -6.54 -5.17 -13.38
CA SER A 289 -7.05 -6.24 -14.24
C SER A 289 -8.52 -6.54 -14.02
N ALA A 290 -8.93 -6.71 -12.76
CA ALA A 290 -10.32 -7.04 -12.43
C ALA A 290 -11.30 -5.87 -12.61
N SER A 291 -10.83 -4.62 -12.52
CA SER A 291 -11.69 -3.42 -12.49
C SER A 291 -11.88 -2.71 -13.83
N GLY A 292 -11.36 -3.28 -14.93
CA GLY A 292 -11.45 -2.68 -16.27
C GLY A 292 -10.41 -1.62 -16.58
N ILE A 293 -9.55 -1.24 -15.62
CA ILE A 293 -8.42 -0.35 -15.88
C ILE A 293 -7.49 -0.97 -16.92
N ALA A 294 -7.15 -2.26 -16.78
CA ALA A 294 -6.20 -2.88 -17.69
C ALA A 294 -6.74 -3.03 -19.12
N TRP A 295 -8.06 -3.18 -19.24
CA TRP A 295 -8.76 -3.20 -20.52
C TRP A 295 -8.76 -1.82 -21.18
N HIS A 296 -9.00 -0.75 -20.41
CA HIS A 296 -8.93 0.62 -20.93
C HIS A 296 -7.53 0.97 -21.44
N GLU A 297 -6.49 0.63 -20.69
CA GLU A 297 -5.10 0.90 -21.08
C GLU A 297 -4.69 0.13 -22.34
N GLN A 298 -5.18 -1.10 -22.51
CA GLN A 298 -5.00 -1.84 -23.76
C GLN A 298 -5.57 -1.07 -24.96
N HIS A 299 -6.80 -0.59 -24.83
CA HIS A 299 -7.51 0.11 -25.91
C HIS A 299 -6.87 1.44 -26.24
N ALA A 300 -6.50 2.21 -25.21
CA ALA A 300 -5.79 3.48 -25.39
C ALA A 300 -4.46 3.25 -26.14
N ALA A 301 -3.76 2.15 -25.86
CA ALA A 301 -2.47 1.84 -26.47
C ALA A 301 -2.55 1.13 -27.82
N HIS A 302 -3.75 0.81 -28.32
CA HIS A 302 -3.96 -0.08 -29.48
C HIS A 302 -3.12 -1.37 -29.40
N ALA A 303 -3.06 -1.96 -28.20
CA ALA A 303 -2.21 -3.13 -27.93
C ALA A 303 -2.94 -4.45 -28.19
N ASP A 304 -2.18 -5.46 -28.63
CA ASP A 304 -2.70 -6.82 -28.88
C ASP A 304 -3.14 -7.56 -27.60
N GLY A 305 -2.76 -7.05 -26.42
CA GLY A 305 -3.11 -7.65 -25.13
C GLY A 305 -3.19 -6.63 -23.99
N PRO A 306 -3.65 -7.06 -22.80
CA PRO A 306 -3.89 -6.20 -21.66
C PRO A 306 -2.66 -5.38 -21.27
N ARG A 307 -2.88 -4.15 -20.79
CA ARG A 307 -1.82 -3.28 -20.25
C ARG A 307 -2.23 -2.73 -18.90
N HIS A 308 -1.27 -2.49 -18.02
CA HIS A 308 -1.53 -1.74 -16.78
C HIS A 308 -1.21 -0.26 -16.99
N LEU A 309 -1.66 0.56 -16.04
CA LEU A 309 -1.17 1.92 -15.85
C LEU A 309 0.38 1.90 -15.75
N PRO A 310 1.06 3.00 -16.11
CA PRO A 310 2.53 3.08 -16.12
C PRO A 310 3.18 3.06 -14.73
N CYS A 311 2.39 2.86 -13.66
CA CYS A 311 2.84 2.69 -12.29
C CYS A 311 1.79 1.92 -11.46
N GLN A 312 2.16 1.55 -10.23
CA GLN A 312 1.22 1.00 -9.25
C GLN A 312 0.40 2.14 -8.61
N ALA A 313 -0.42 2.79 -9.45
CA ALA A 313 -1.13 4.02 -9.10
C ALA A 313 -2.14 3.81 -7.95
N LEU A 314 -2.79 2.64 -7.89
CA LEU A 314 -3.76 2.32 -6.84
C LEU A 314 -3.04 2.12 -5.51
N ASP A 315 -1.89 1.47 -5.49
CA ASP A 315 -1.09 1.25 -4.30
C ASP A 315 -0.61 2.60 -3.73
N HIS A 316 0.04 3.43 -4.54
CA HIS A 316 0.53 4.74 -4.10
C HIS A 316 -0.61 5.65 -3.64
N ALA A 317 -1.68 5.79 -4.43
CA ALA A 317 -2.82 6.62 -4.07
C ALA A 317 -3.49 6.14 -2.77
N THR A 318 -3.67 4.82 -2.60
CA THR A 318 -4.25 4.22 -1.39
C THR A 318 -3.35 4.42 -0.18
N GLY A 319 -2.02 4.33 -0.34
CA GLY A 319 -1.08 4.61 0.74
C GLY A 319 -1.16 6.04 1.25
N TYR A 320 -1.20 7.02 0.34
CA TYR A 320 -1.38 8.41 0.73
C TYR A 320 -2.76 8.67 1.38
N LEU A 321 -3.82 8.01 0.91
CA LEU A 321 -5.15 8.08 1.54
C LEU A 321 -5.17 7.43 2.93
N ALA A 322 -4.44 6.33 3.12
CA ALA A 322 -4.29 5.69 4.43
C ALA A 322 -3.54 6.60 5.42
N ALA A 323 -2.45 7.24 4.99
CA ALA A 323 -1.74 8.23 5.81
C ALA A 323 -2.60 9.45 6.14
N PHE A 324 -3.34 9.97 5.15
CA PHE A 324 -4.34 11.01 5.34
C PHE A 324 -5.35 10.61 6.41
N GLY A 325 -5.98 9.45 6.27
CA GLY A 325 -6.99 8.97 7.22
C GLY A 325 -6.42 8.77 8.62
N ALA A 326 -5.18 8.26 8.74
CA ALA A 326 -4.49 8.11 10.02
C ALA A 326 -4.31 9.47 10.72
N MET A 327 -3.83 10.48 9.99
CA MET A 327 -3.63 11.83 10.53
C MET A 327 -4.95 12.50 10.92
N ILE A 328 -6.01 12.35 10.11
CA ILE A 328 -7.34 12.85 10.47
C ILE A 328 -7.91 12.12 11.69
N ALA A 329 -7.70 10.81 11.81
CA ALA A 329 -8.12 10.05 12.98
C ALA A 329 -7.36 10.47 14.25
N LEU A 330 -6.05 10.76 14.15
CA LEU A 330 -5.27 11.34 15.25
C LEU A 330 -5.78 12.74 15.63
N ALA A 331 -6.13 13.57 14.65
CA ALA A 331 -6.74 14.87 14.88
C ALA A 331 -8.09 14.74 15.61
N ARG A 332 -8.96 13.83 15.17
CA ARG A 332 -10.25 13.54 15.85
C ARG A 332 -10.05 12.99 17.25
N ARG A 333 -9.07 12.12 17.49
CA ARG A 333 -8.70 11.69 18.85
C ARG A 333 -8.31 12.89 19.73
N ALA A 334 -7.58 13.85 19.18
CA ALA A 334 -7.12 15.03 19.90
C ALA A 334 -8.20 16.09 20.15
N THR A 335 -9.32 16.06 19.44
CA THR A 335 -10.44 16.99 19.65
C THR A 335 -11.64 16.33 20.35
N ASP A 336 -11.94 15.09 19.97
CA ASP A 336 -13.19 14.39 20.31
C ASP A 336 -12.93 13.15 21.21
N GLY A 337 -11.68 12.70 21.33
CA GLY A 337 -11.32 11.44 21.97
C GLY A 337 -11.68 10.22 21.13
N GLY A 338 -11.76 9.06 21.77
CA GLY A 338 -12.11 7.79 21.15
C GLY A 338 -10.96 7.08 20.42
N SER A 339 -11.17 5.79 20.17
CA SER A 339 -10.37 4.97 19.26
C SER A 339 -11.01 4.99 17.87
N TRP A 340 -10.19 4.96 16.81
CA TRP A 340 -10.66 5.16 15.43
C TRP A 340 -10.16 4.05 14.50
N HIS A 341 -10.94 3.72 13.48
CA HIS A 341 -10.58 2.76 12.44
C HIS A 341 -10.68 3.42 11.06
N VAL A 342 -9.56 3.48 10.37
CA VAL A 342 -9.45 3.93 8.99
C VAL A 342 -9.49 2.71 8.07
N ARG A 343 -10.40 2.70 7.11
CA ARG A 343 -10.55 1.61 6.13
C ARG A 343 -10.43 2.17 4.73
N VAL A 344 -9.52 1.59 3.95
CA VAL A 344 -9.29 1.99 2.55
C VAL A 344 -8.95 0.76 1.70
N SER A 345 -9.30 0.80 0.42
CA SER A 345 -8.96 -0.28 -0.50
C SER A 345 -8.52 0.19 -1.88
N LEU A 346 -7.69 -0.64 -2.51
CA LEU A 346 -7.23 -0.42 -3.87
C LEU A 346 -8.40 -0.31 -4.86
N ALA A 347 -9.44 -1.13 -4.69
CA ALA A 347 -10.62 -1.12 -5.56
C ALA A 347 -11.47 0.15 -5.41
N GLN A 348 -11.66 0.68 -4.18
CA GLN A 348 -12.31 1.99 -3.97
C GLN A 348 -11.48 3.13 -4.58
N THR A 349 -10.15 3.07 -4.42
CA THR A 349 -9.22 4.02 -5.06
C THR A 349 -9.26 3.92 -6.59
N GLY A 350 -9.32 2.72 -7.15
CA GLY A 350 -9.43 2.49 -8.60
C GLY A 350 -10.72 3.04 -9.18
N ARG A 351 -11.86 2.78 -8.52
CA ARG A 351 -13.15 3.37 -8.89
C ARG A 351 -13.09 4.91 -8.85
N TRP A 352 -12.47 5.49 -7.83
CA TRP A 352 -12.32 6.94 -7.73
C TRP A 352 -11.41 7.50 -8.82
N LEU A 353 -10.30 6.83 -9.13
CA LEU A 353 -9.42 7.19 -10.24
C LEU A 353 -10.18 7.19 -11.58
N GLN A 354 -10.96 6.14 -11.85
CA GLN A 354 -11.78 6.03 -13.07
C GLN A 354 -12.86 7.12 -13.17
N SER A 355 -13.24 7.77 -12.06
CA SER A 355 -14.22 8.86 -12.07
C SER A 355 -13.68 10.18 -12.64
N PHE A 356 -12.36 10.32 -12.83
CA PHE A 356 -11.73 11.54 -13.34
C PHE A 356 -11.76 11.66 -14.87
N GLY A 357 -12.28 10.66 -15.57
CA GLY A 357 -12.30 10.62 -17.03
C GLY A 357 -10.93 10.32 -17.63
N THR A 358 -10.84 10.43 -18.96
CA THR A 358 -9.64 10.11 -19.75
C THR A 358 -9.02 11.38 -20.32
N VAL A 359 -7.69 11.38 -20.45
CA VAL A 359 -6.98 12.43 -21.19
C VAL A 359 -6.80 11.95 -22.64
N PRO A 360 -7.34 12.68 -23.64
CA PRO A 360 -7.11 12.35 -25.05
C PRO A 360 -5.61 12.27 -25.33
N ASP A 361 -5.19 11.23 -26.06
CA ASP A 361 -3.80 11.02 -26.46
C ASP A 361 -2.79 10.98 -25.30
N GLY A 362 -3.25 10.65 -24.08
CA GLY A 362 -2.42 10.68 -22.87
C GLY A 362 -1.16 9.79 -22.94
N LEU A 363 -1.19 8.72 -23.75
CA LEU A 363 -0.04 7.84 -23.96
C LEU A 363 1.09 8.48 -24.80
N HIS A 364 0.83 9.59 -25.47
CA HIS A 364 1.87 10.37 -26.16
C HIS A 364 2.63 11.30 -25.22
N ALA A 365 2.22 11.42 -23.95
CA ALA A 365 2.97 12.17 -22.97
C ALA A 365 4.38 11.59 -22.81
N PRO A 366 5.45 12.43 -22.84
CA PRO A 366 6.80 11.94 -22.68
C PRO A 366 6.98 11.30 -21.31
N ASP A 367 7.73 10.20 -21.28
CA ASP A 367 8.08 9.57 -20.02
C ASP A 367 9.05 10.45 -19.23
N VAL A 368 8.90 10.46 -17.90
CA VAL A 368 9.77 11.23 -17.00
C VAL A 368 10.93 10.34 -16.57
N THR A 369 12.13 10.64 -17.05
CA THR A 369 13.35 9.85 -16.80
C THR A 369 13.94 10.13 -15.42
N PHE A 370 14.99 9.39 -15.05
CA PHE A 370 15.73 9.66 -13.81
C PHE A 370 16.43 11.02 -13.85
N ASP A 371 17.00 11.39 -14.99
CA ASP A 371 17.66 12.69 -15.19
C ASP A 371 16.67 13.85 -15.04
N ASP A 372 15.45 13.65 -15.53
CA ASP A 372 14.35 14.61 -15.40
C ASP A 372 13.89 14.84 -13.97
N VAL A 373 14.33 14.05 -12.99
CA VAL A 373 13.94 14.20 -11.58
C VAL A 373 15.13 14.27 -10.62
N LEU A 374 16.36 14.46 -11.12
CA LEU A 374 17.57 14.55 -10.29
C LEU A 374 17.46 15.60 -9.18
N ASP A 375 16.82 16.74 -9.48
CA ASP A 375 16.56 17.78 -8.50
C ASP A 375 15.56 17.34 -7.42
N ARG A 376 14.90 16.19 -7.52
CA ARG A 376 14.01 15.58 -6.53
C ARG A 376 14.60 14.34 -5.87
N ILE A 377 15.85 13.99 -6.14
CA ILE A 377 16.52 12.84 -5.54
C ILE A 377 17.30 13.28 -4.31
N ASP A 378 17.03 12.63 -3.18
CA ASP A 378 17.89 12.71 -2.00
C ASP A 378 18.87 11.54 -2.00
N ARG A 379 20.12 11.82 -1.64
CA ARG A 379 21.18 10.82 -1.46
C ARG A 379 21.43 10.57 0.03
N ALA A 380 21.45 9.31 0.44
CA ALA A 380 21.73 8.92 1.82
C ALA A 380 22.56 7.63 1.89
N ALA A 381 23.48 7.55 2.87
CA ALA A 381 24.15 6.30 3.20
C ALA A 381 23.21 5.38 3.96
N SER A 382 23.26 4.08 3.65
CA SER A 382 22.46 3.05 4.32
C SER A 382 23.24 1.74 4.43
N PRO A 383 22.78 0.76 5.25
CA PRO A 383 23.37 -0.57 5.25
C PRO A 383 23.19 -1.34 3.93
N PHE A 384 22.36 -0.85 3.00
CA PHE A 384 22.25 -1.38 1.63
C PHE A 384 23.27 -0.76 0.66
N GLY A 385 24.03 0.25 1.07
CA GLY A 385 24.87 1.08 0.21
C GLY A 385 24.39 2.53 0.14
N THR A 386 24.88 3.27 -0.85
CA THR A 386 24.45 4.65 -1.13
C THR A 386 23.12 4.62 -1.86
N ILE A 387 22.10 5.23 -1.26
CA ILE A 387 20.73 5.25 -1.78
C ILE A 387 20.44 6.60 -2.40
N ASP A 388 20.03 6.60 -3.66
CA ASP A 388 19.43 7.75 -4.34
C ASP A 388 17.93 7.47 -4.50
N ALA A 389 17.08 8.31 -3.89
CA ALA A 389 15.65 8.07 -3.91
C ALA A 389 14.81 9.35 -3.82
N VAL A 390 13.60 9.32 -4.40
CA VAL A 390 12.72 10.48 -4.55
C VAL A 390 12.30 11.05 -3.20
N ARG A 391 12.49 12.34 -2.96
CA ARG A 391 12.02 13.01 -1.74
C ARG A 391 10.49 13.18 -1.71
N PRO A 392 9.88 13.43 -0.54
CA PRO A 392 8.44 13.71 -0.49
C PRO A 392 8.04 14.83 -1.45
N ALA A 393 6.89 14.68 -2.10
CA ALA A 393 6.46 15.58 -3.19
C ALA A 393 5.79 16.85 -2.66
N GLU A 394 5.14 16.77 -1.51
CA GLU A 394 4.49 17.88 -0.85
C GLU A 394 5.48 18.84 -0.19
N ARG A 395 5.22 20.13 -0.35
CA ARG A 395 5.97 21.22 0.28
C ARG A 395 5.08 21.90 1.31
N LEU A 396 5.54 21.88 2.56
CA LEU A 396 4.89 22.53 3.68
C LEU A 396 5.71 23.76 4.08
N SER A 397 5.07 24.92 4.24
CA SER A 397 5.78 26.19 4.44
C SER A 397 6.50 26.32 5.79
N ALA A 398 6.08 25.56 6.81
CA ALA A 398 6.69 25.59 8.15
C ALA A 398 7.39 24.28 8.49
N THR A 399 6.77 23.13 8.14
CA THR A 399 7.30 21.81 8.49
C THR A 399 7.52 20.95 7.24
N PRO A 400 8.57 21.23 6.44
CA PRO A 400 8.83 20.47 5.22
C PRO A 400 9.07 18.98 5.54
N PRO A 401 8.39 18.05 4.85
CA PRO A 401 8.54 16.62 5.08
C PRO A 401 9.95 16.14 4.71
N ARG A 402 10.47 15.20 5.49
CA ARG A 402 11.81 14.64 5.29
C ARG A 402 11.94 13.24 5.90
N PHE A 403 12.76 12.40 5.29
CA PHE A 403 13.14 11.12 5.89
C PHE A 403 14.32 11.29 6.83
N THR A 404 14.13 11.05 8.11
CA THR A 404 15.18 11.20 9.15
C THR A 404 16.07 9.98 9.30
N LEU A 405 15.62 8.81 8.80
CA LEU A 405 16.35 7.55 8.83
C LEU A 405 16.53 7.00 7.41
N PRO A 406 17.72 6.45 7.08
CA PRO A 406 17.88 5.68 5.85
C PRO A 406 17.09 4.36 5.94
N PRO A 407 16.81 3.70 4.81
CA PRO A 407 16.23 2.36 4.85
C PRO A 407 17.26 1.37 5.41
N VAL A 408 16.79 0.35 6.11
CA VAL A 408 17.64 -0.70 6.70
C VAL A 408 17.12 -2.09 6.30
N PRO A 409 17.99 -3.12 6.29
CA PRO A 409 17.56 -4.50 6.19
C PRO A 409 16.46 -4.82 7.19
N LEU A 410 15.56 -5.72 6.80
CA LEU A 410 14.47 -6.10 7.69
C LEU A 410 15.03 -6.78 8.94
N GLY A 411 14.54 -6.35 10.11
CA GLY A 411 15.00 -6.88 11.40
C GLY A 411 16.30 -6.30 11.94
N THR A 412 16.81 -5.21 11.38
CA THR A 412 18.01 -4.53 11.90
C THR A 412 17.83 -3.99 13.33
N ASP A 413 16.63 -3.55 13.68
CA ASP A 413 16.32 -2.92 14.96
C ASP A 413 15.68 -3.88 15.97
N GLU A 414 15.93 -3.62 17.26
CA GLU A 414 15.19 -4.25 18.35
C GLU A 414 13.70 -3.85 18.36
N ALA A 415 12.86 -4.80 18.81
CA ALA A 415 11.42 -4.64 18.96
C ALA A 415 11.04 -3.79 20.19
N ARG A 416 11.43 -2.51 20.19
CA ARG A 416 11.12 -1.51 21.23
C ARG A 416 10.99 -0.11 20.64
N TRP A 417 10.17 0.74 21.28
CA TRP A 417 10.15 2.19 21.02
C TRP A 417 11.43 2.86 21.52
N ARG A 418 11.77 4.01 20.93
CA ARG A 418 12.85 4.88 21.41
C ARG A 418 12.36 5.88 22.45
#